data_AF-A0A9W6S318-F1
#
_entry.id   AF-A0A9W6S318-F1
#
_cell.length_a   1.000
_cell.length_b   1.000
_cell.length_c   1.000
_cell.angle_alpha   90.00
_cell.angle_beta   90.00
_cell.angle_gamma   90.00
#
_symmetry.space_group_name_H-M   'P 1'
#
loop_
_entity.id
_entity.type
_entity.pdbx_description
1 polymer ?
#
loop_
_entity_poly.entity_id
_entity_poly.type
_entity_poly.pdbx_seq_one_letter_code
_entity_poly.pdbx_strand_id
1 'polypeptide(L)'
;MGHTGEVPLLRLPISGWTVRVGRSTADRAALEVYEGSRMADVCVATPVSVSVLRGAWRSPRGGAPWALAWGQLPAGTTSVTAGFTTGGLRPAVRRVPGVVIEGIYWVAEAAGGFAGVTVHAGPALVSGRLRRARAR
;
A
#
# COMPACT_ATOMS: atom_id res chain seq x y z
N MET A 1 -11.10 -19.55 26.54
CA MET A 1 -9.93 -18.67 26.68
C MET A 1 -9.45 -18.34 25.27
N GLY A 2 -10.11 -17.35 24.64
CA GLY A 2 -9.80 -17.00 23.24
C GLY A 2 -8.59 -16.08 23.24
N HIS A 3 -7.50 -16.51 22.61
CA HIS A 3 -6.42 -15.60 22.27
C HIS A 3 -7.00 -14.53 21.35
N THR A 4 -7.33 -13.36 21.91
CA THR A 4 -7.40 -12.13 21.12
C THR A 4 -5.96 -11.84 20.73
N GLY A 5 -5.46 -12.59 19.75
CA GLY A 5 -4.15 -12.33 19.15
C GLY A 5 -4.24 -10.94 18.57
N GLU A 6 -3.59 -9.99 19.24
CA GLU A 6 -3.40 -8.65 18.71
C GLU A 6 -2.73 -8.82 17.35
N VAL A 7 -3.50 -8.61 16.28
CA VAL A 7 -2.97 -8.69 14.92
C VAL A 7 -1.88 -7.62 14.81
N PRO A 8 -0.65 -7.96 14.40
CA PRO A 8 0.43 -7.00 14.33
C PRO A 8 0.04 -5.78 13.48
N LEU A 9 0.08 -4.61 14.11
CA LEU A 9 -0.11 -3.32 13.46
C LEU A 9 1.26 -2.79 13.03
N LEU A 10 1.50 -2.70 11.73
CA LEU A 10 2.69 -2.06 11.18
C LEU A 10 2.43 -0.57 11.02
N ARG A 11 3.20 0.26 11.74
CA ARG A 11 3.22 1.71 11.52
C ARG A 11 4.25 2.07 10.45
N LEU A 12 3.79 2.79 9.43
CA LEU A 12 4.62 3.24 8.33
C LEU A 12 5.38 4.52 8.72
N PRO A 13 6.72 4.52 8.73
CA PRO A 13 7.52 5.59 9.32
C PRO A 13 7.41 6.96 8.63
N ILE A 14 7.11 7.02 7.33
CA ILE A 14 7.09 8.26 6.55
C ILE A 14 5.69 8.88 6.57
N SER A 15 4.67 8.10 6.22
CA SER A 15 3.28 8.57 6.17
C SER A 15 2.62 8.65 7.55
N GLY A 16 3.12 7.88 8.52
CA GLY A 16 2.49 7.69 9.83
C GLY A 16 1.20 6.87 9.79
N TRP A 17 0.82 6.37 8.61
CA TRP A 17 -0.33 5.48 8.44
C TRP A 17 -0.02 4.11 9.05
N THR A 18 -1.06 3.34 9.32
CA THR A 18 -0.90 2.00 9.88
C THR A 18 -1.57 0.96 8.99
N VAL A 19 -1.00 -0.24 8.96
CA VAL A 19 -1.54 -1.38 8.24
C VAL A 19 -1.56 -2.61 9.13
N ARG A 20 -2.56 -3.47 8.97
CA ARG A 20 -2.63 -4.76 9.66
C ARG A 20 -3.30 -5.79 8.75
N VAL A 21 -3.10 -7.07 9.04
CA VAL A 21 -3.81 -8.15 8.34
C VAL A 21 -4.92 -8.70 9.22
N GLY A 22 -6.13 -8.18 9.03
CA GLY A 22 -7.32 -8.73 9.68
C GLY A 22 -7.77 -10.04 9.04
N ARG A 23 -8.66 -10.75 9.73
CA ARG A 23 -9.44 -11.84 9.13
C ARG A 23 -10.89 -11.42 8.99
N SER A 24 -11.44 -11.60 7.79
CA SER A 24 -12.87 -11.42 7.55
C SER A 24 -13.69 -12.53 8.19
N THR A 25 -15.01 -12.36 8.25
CA THR A 25 -15.98 -13.35 8.76
C THR A 25 -15.94 -14.70 8.04
N ALA A 26 -15.36 -14.76 6.84
CA ALA A 26 -15.15 -15.99 6.07
C ALA A 26 -13.70 -16.54 6.20
N ASP A 27 -12.97 -16.16 7.26
CA ASP A 27 -11.57 -16.50 7.54
C ASP A 27 -10.58 -16.10 6.43
N ARG A 28 -10.98 -15.19 5.53
CA ARG A 28 -10.08 -14.65 4.51
C ARG A 28 -9.24 -13.53 5.11
N ALA A 29 -7.93 -13.63 4.97
CA ALA A 29 -7.00 -12.56 5.30
C ALA A 29 -7.37 -11.30 4.51
N ALA A 30 -7.28 -10.13 5.14
CA ALA A 30 -7.53 -8.84 4.54
C ALA A 30 -6.50 -7.82 5.03
N LEU A 31 -5.83 -7.15 4.10
CA LEU A 31 -5.00 -6.00 4.45
C LEU A 31 -5.92 -4.81 4.72
N GLU A 32 -5.82 -4.27 5.93
CA GLU A 32 -6.54 -3.09 6.36
C GLU A 32 -5.57 -1.92 6.46
N VAL A 33 -5.94 -0.78 5.89
CA VAL A 33 -5.08 0.42 5.81
C VAL A 33 -5.78 1.57 6.52
N TYR A 34 -5.06 2.23 7.43
CA TYR A 34 -5.62 3.23 8.32
C TYR A 34 -4.85 4.56 8.32
N GLU A 35 -5.63 5.64 8.35
CA GLU A 35 -5.18 7.00 8.64
C GLU A 35 -5.52 7.35 10.10
N GLY A 36 -4.59 7.08 11.02
CA GLY A 36 -4.90 7.11 12.46
C GLY A 36 -5.94 6.04 12.80
N SER A 37 -7.10 6.42 13.34
CA SER A 37 -8.20 5.49 13.64
C SER A 37 -9.16 5.24 12.48
N ARG A 38 -9.05 6.01 11.38
CA ARG A 38 -9.97 5.90 10.25
C ARG A 38 -9.47 4.84 9.26
N MET A 39 -10.31 3.86 8.95
CA MET A 39 -10.06 2.91 7.87
C MET A 39 -10.15 3.64 6.51
N ALA A 40 -9.05 3.64 5.77
CA ALA A 40 -8.93 4.29 4.48
C ALA A 40 -9.22 3.33 3.32
N ASP A 41 -8.82 2.06 3.45
CA ASP A 41 -9.06 1.01 2.47
C ASP A 41 -8.96 -0.39 3.11
N VAL A 42 -9.57 -1.37 2.43
CA VAL A 42 -9.43 -2.79 2.74
C VAL A 42 -9.18 -3.55 1.44
N CYS A 43 -8.17 -4.42 1.46
CA CYS A 43 -7.85 -5.33 0.39
C CYS A 43 -8.05 -6.76 0.87
N VAL A 44 -9.07 -7.44 0.33
CA VAL A 44 -9.36 -8.84 0.67
C VAL A 44 -8.76 -9.74 -0.40
N ALA A 45 -8.04 -10.78 0.02
CA ALA A 45 -7.55 -11.79 -0.89
C ALA A 45 -8.71 -12.58 -1.49
N THR A 46 -8.80 -12.58 -2.82
CA THR A 46 -9.71 -13.46 -3.56
C THR A 46 -8.91 -14.34 -4.50
N PRO A 47 -9.25 -15.64 -4.64
CA PRO A 47 -8.55 -16.53 -5.58
C PRO A 47 -8.74 -16.14 -7.05
N VAL A 48 -9.78 -15.34 -7.34
CA VAL A 48 -10.24 -15.06 -8.71
C VAL A 48 -9.62 -13.79 -9.28
N SER A 49 -9.27 -12.81 -8.45
CA SER A 49 -8.64 -11.58 -8.92
C SER A 49 -7.64 -11.03 -7.91
N VAL A 50 -6.40 -10.84 -8.35
CA VAL A 50 -5.32 -10.21 -7.59
C VAL A 50 -5.25 -8.74 -8.01
N SER A 51 -5.43 -7.83 -7.05
CA SER A 51 -5.21 -6.40 -7.27
C SER A 51 -3.76 -6.03 -6.94
N VAL A 52 -2.87 -6.17 -7.94
CA VAL A 52 -1.42 -5.86 -7.76
C VAL A 52 -1.20 -4.45 -7.24
N LEU A 53 -1.97 -3.49 -7.77
CA LEU A 53 -2.07 -2.14 -7.24
C LEU A 53 -3.52 -1.91 -6.80
N ARG A 54 -3.79 -1.98 -5.50
CA ARG A 54 -5.13 -1.77 -4.94
C ARG A 54 -5.37 -0.31 -4.60
N GLY A 55 -4.40 0.31 -3.92
CA GLY A 55 -4.53 1.67 -3.43
C GLY A 55 -3.20 2.40 -3.47
N ALA A 56 -3.28 3.70 -3.75
CA ALA A 56 -2.12 4.58 -3.79
C ALA A 56 -2.50 5.99 -3.39
N TRP A 57 -1.81 6.53 -2.39
CA TRP A 57 -2.09 7.80 -1.76
C TRP A 57 -0.82 8.65 -1.65
N ARG A 58 -1.03 9.95 -1.47
CA ARG A 58 0.01 10.93 -1.17
C ARG A 58 -0.47 11.91 -0.13
N SER A 59 0.48 12.57 0.51
CA SER A 59 0.24 13.56 1.55
C SER A 59 -0.77 14.66 1.15
N PRO A 60 -1.45 15.27 2.14
CA PRO A 60 -2.21 16.49 1.91
C PRO A 60 -1.27 17.65 1.52
N ARG A 61 -1.86 18.80 1.15
CA ARG A 61 -1.08 20.03 0.96
C ARG A 61 -0.67 20.61 2.32
N GLY A 62 0.46 21.31 2.37
CA GLY A 62 0.92 22.04 3.56
C GLY A 62 1.68 21.22 4.61
N GLY A 63 1.84 19.91 4.42
CA GLY A 63 2.66 19.04 5.28
C GLY A 63 3.87 18.43 4.56
N ALA A 64 4.66 17.66 5.29
CA ALA A 64 5.79 16.91 4.72
C ALA A 64 5.30 15.97 3.60
N PRO A 65 5.87 16.04 2.38
CA PRO A 65 5.36 15.31 1.25
C PRO A 65 5.72 13.83 1.35
N TRP A 66 4.76 12.96 1.04
CA TRP A 66 4.97 11.52 0.99
C TRP A 66 4.03 10.85 -0.02
N ALA A 67 4.39 9.64 -0.42
CA ALA A 67 3.57 8.72 -1.20
C ALA A 67 3.55 7.34 -0.54
N LEU A 68 2.44 6.64 -0.73
CA LEU A 68 2.16 5.32 -0.17
C LEU A 68 1.39 4.52 -1.24
N ALA A 69 1.72 3.26 -1.43
CA ALA A 69 0.96 2.34 -2.27
C ALA A 69 0.92 0.94 -1.65
N TRP A 70 -0.13 0.20 -1.96
CA TRP A 70 -0.32 -1.17 -1.49
C TRP A 70 -1.14 -1.99 -2.48
N GLY A 71 -1.08 -3.30 -2.30
CA GLY A 71 -1.86 -4.24 -3.08
C GLY A 71 -1.53 -5.67 -2.68
N GLN A 72 -1.77 -6.57 -3.63
CA GLN A 72 -1.57 -8.00 -3.47
C GLN A 72 -0.43 -8.47 -4.37
N LEU A 73 0.32 -9.47 -3.91
CA LEU A 73 1.29 -10.16 -4.72
C LEU A 73 0.57 -11.17 -5.64
N PRO A 74 0.94 -11.24 -6.93
CA PRO A 74 0.58 -12.37 -7.77
C PRO A 74 1.08 -13.69 -7.16
N ALA A 75 0.37 -14.79 -7.42
CA ALA A 75 0.80 -16.11 -6.98
C ALA A 75 2.23 -16.43 -7.46
N GLY A 76 3.04 -17.02 -6.58
CA GLY A 76 4.44 -17.35 -6.87
C GLY A 76 5.40 -16.14 -6.87
N THR A 77 4.91 -14.92 -6.66
CA THR A 77 5.76 -13.73 -6.57
C THR A 77 6.11 -13.44 -5.12
N THR A 78 7.40 -13.30 -4.82
CA THR A 78 7.91 -13.05 -3.45
C THR A 78 8.44 -11.63 -3.25
N SER A 79 8.45 -10.81 -4.30
CA SER A 79 8.98 -9.45 -4.26
C SER A 79 8.19 -8.49 -5.15
N VAL A 80 8.22 -7.21 -4.80
CA VAL A 80 7.53 -6.15 -5.53
C VAL A 80 8.31 -4.86 -5.39
N THR A 81 8.32 -4.07 -6.46
CA THR A 81 8.94 -2.74 -6.48
C THR A 81 7.91 -1.70 -6.90
N ALA A 82 7.77 -0.64 -6.12
CA ALA A 82 6.96 0.52 -6.44
C ALA A 82 7.85 1.67 -6.96
N GLY A 83 7.67 2.05 -8.21
CA GLY A 83 8.25 3.25 -8.81
C GLY A 83 7.32 4.44 -8.65
N PHE A 84 7.59 5.31 -7.68
CA PHE A 84 6.83 6.55 -7.50
C PHE A 84 7.34 7.64 -8.44
N THR A 85 6.43 8.27 -9.17
CA THR A 85 6.75 9.24 -10.21
C THR A 85 6.32 10.65 -9.82
N THR A 86 7.21 11.63 -9.99
CA THR A 86 6.86 13.05 -9.82
C THR A 86 5.94 13.49 -10.96
N GLY A 87 5.15 14.54 -10.72
CA GLY A 87 4.39 15.20 -11.79
C GLY A 87 5.26 16.21 -12.55
N GLY A 88 4.79 16.64 -13.73
CA GLY A 88 5.42 17.70 -14.52
C GLY A 88 6.09 17.21 -15.80
N LEU A 89 6.80 18.12 -16.48
CA LEU A 89 7.39 17.90 -17.82
C LEU A 89 8.62 16.98 -17.82
N ARG A 90 9.32 16.86 -16.69
CA ARG A 90 10.46 15.95 -16.51
C ARG A 90 10.23 15.08 -15.28
N PRO A 91 9.43 14.00 -15.40
CA PRO A 91 9.10 13.15 -14.26
C PRO A 91 10.35 12.39 -13.80
N ALA A 92 10.66 12.48 -12.51
CA ALA A 92 11.65 11.65 -11.85
C ALA A 92 10.95 10.43 -11.24
N VAL A 93 11.63 9.29 -11.23
CA VAL A 93 11.12 8.05 -10.66
C VAL A 93 11.98 7.64 -9.48
N ARG A 94 11.36 7.37 -8.33
CA ARG A 94 12.02 6.68 -7.22
C ARG A 94 11.45 5.29 -7.06
N ARG A 95 12.31 4.28 -7.19
CA ARG A 95 11.97 2.88 -6.95
C ARG A 95 12.16 2.55 -5.47
N VAL A 96 11.16 1.92 -4.88
CA VAL A 96 11.12 1.50 -3.48
C VAL A 96 10.72 0.03 -3.43
N PRO A 97 11.52 -0.85 -2.82
CA PRO A 97 11.10 -2.22 -2.53
C PRO A 97 9.85 -2.21 -1.63
N GLY A 98 8.84 -3.00 -1.98
CA GLY A 98 7.68 -3.15 -1.12
C GLY A 98 7.98 -4.09 0.06
N VAL A 99 7.46 -3.74 1.22
CA VAL A 99 7.42 -4.62 2.39
C VAL A 99 6.31 -5.63 2.14
N VAL A 100 6.68 -6.91 2.09
CA VAL A 100 5.73 -8.02 1.93
C VAL A 100 5.18 -8.42 3.28
N ILE A 101 3.85 -8.59 3.36
CA ILE A 101 3.11 -8.90 4.58
C ILE A 101 2.36 -10.22 4.36
N GLU A 102 2.65 -11.21 5.21
CA GLU A 102 2.11 -12.58 5.14
C GLU A 102 2.27 -13.26 3.76
N GLY A 103 3.23 -12.83 2.94
CA GLY A 103 3.45 -13.40 1.60
C GLY A 103 2.33 -13.12 0.58
N ILE A 104 1.29 -12.38 0.96
CA ILE A 104 0.10 -12.12 0.14
C ILE A 104 0.00 -10.64 -0.21
N TYR A 105 0.28 -9.77 0.75
CA TYR A 105 0.11 -8.33 0.62
C TYR A 105 1.44 -7.63 0.53
N TRP A 106 1.41 -6.40 0.05
CA TRP A 106 2.57 -5.53 0.09
C TRP A 106 2.19 -4.08 0.33
N VAL A 107 3.15 -3.33 0.87
CA VAL A 107 3.06 -1.90 1.06
C VAL A 107 4.40 -1.25 0.75
N ALA A 108 4.40 -0.06 0.17
CA ALA A 108 5.61 0.74 -0.03
C ALA A 108 5.30 2.21 0.21
N GLU A 109 6.22 2.91 0.86
CA GLU A 109 6.12 4.36 1.05
C GLU A 109 7.43 5.09 0.79
N ALA A 110 7.30 6.38 0.56
CA ALA A 110 8.35 7.16 -0.04
C ALA A 110 8.20 8.65 0.33
N ALA A 111 9.22 9.27 0.94
CA ALA A 111 9.24 10.71 1.23
C ALA A 111 9.42 11.58 -0.02
N GLY A 112 8.53 12.49 -0.35
CA GLY A 112 8.64 13.36 -1.52
C GLY A 112 7.31 13.59 -2.25
N GLY A 113 7.32 14.55 -3.19
CA GLY A 113 6.14 14.99 -3.93
C GLY A 113 5.88 14.17 -5.19
N PHE A 114 5.13 13.08 -5.06
CA PHE A 114 4.78 12.21 -6.20
C PHE A 114 3.34 12.44 -6.68
N ALA A 115 3.06 11.97 -7.90
CA ALA A 115 1.75 12.05 -8.54
C ALA A 115 1.28 10.70 -9.11
N GLY A 116 2.20 9.79 -9.40
CA GLY A 116 1.89 8.45 -9.88
C GLY A 116 2.72 7.37 -9.20
N VAL A 117 2.33 6.13 -9.46
CA VAL A 117 3.07 4.93 -9.07
C VAL A 117 2.97 3.91 -10.20
N THR A 118 4.06 3.20 -10.44
CA THR A 118 4.14 2.01 -11.29
C THR A 118 4.67 0.87 -10.45
N VAL A 119 3.95 -0.24 -10.41
CA VAL A 119 4.26 -1.42 -9.60
C VAL A 119 4.74 -2.55 -10.49
N HIS A 120 5.89 -3.11 -10.16
CA HIS A 120 6.45 -4.31 -10.78
C HIS A 120 6.40 -5.46 -9.78
N ALA A 121 5.70 -6.54 -10.12
CA ALA A 121 5.60 -7.74 -9.29
C ALA A 121 5.59 -9.00 -10.19
N GLY A 122 6.74 -9.67 -10.30
CA GLY A 122 6.90 -10.77 -11.27
C GLY A 122 6.61 -10.29 -12.70
N PRO A 123 5.72 -10.96 -13.46
CA PRO A 123 5.34 -10.52 -14.81
C PRO A 123 4.35 -9.34 -14.81
N ALA A 124 3.79 -8.97 -13.65
CA ALA A 124 2.78 -7.92 -13.57
C ALA A 124 3.42 -6.53 -13.55
N LEU A 125 2.88 -5.64 -14.39
CA LEU A 125 3.21 -4.23 -14.45
C LEU A 125 1.91 -3.41 -14.40
N VAL A 126 1.67 -2.68 -13.31
CA VAL A 126 0.44 -1.90 -13.14
C VAL A 126 0.78 -0.48 -12.71
N SER A 127 0.15 0.51 -13.35
CA SER A 127 0.34 1.92 -13.02
C SER A 127 -0.96 2.56 -12.53
N GLY A 128 -0.82 3.57 -11.67
CA GLY A 128 -1.94 4.33 -11.14
C GLY A 128 -1.56 5.73 -10.69
N ARG A 129 -2.56 6.55 -10.41
CA ARG A 129 -2.39 7.90 -9.87
C ARG A 129 -2.50 7.88 -8.36
N LEU A 130 -1.73 8.73 -7.69
CA LEU A 130 -1.79 8.88 -6.24
C LEU A 130 -2.98 9.76 -5.84
N ARG A 131 -3.90 9.20 -5.06
CA ARG A 131 -4.99 9.94 -4.42
C ARG A 131 -4.42 10.84 -3.34
N ARG A 132 -4.98 12.04 -3.18
CA ARG A 132 -4.53 12.96 -2.13
C ARG A 132 -5.24 12.64 -0.82
N ALA A 133 -4.48 12.48 0.27
CA ALA A 133 -5.02 12.44 1.62
C ALA A 133 -5.68 13.78 1.98
N ARG A 134 -6.69 13.75 2.84
CA ARG A 134 -7.35 14.98 3.29
C ARG A 134 -6.47 15.63 4.36
N ALA A 135 -6.44 16.96 4.39
CA ALA A 135 -5.89 17.65 5.54
C ALA A 135 -6.78 17.36 6.75
N ARG A 136 -6.17 17.18 7.92
CA ARG A 136 -6.89 17.13 9.19
C ARG A 136 -7.31 18.52 9.61
#